data_AF-A0AAD9GLU7-F1
#
_entry.id   AF-A0AAD9GLU7-F1
#
_cell.length_a   1.000
_cell.length_b   1.000
_cell.length_c   1.000
_cell.angle_alpha   90.00
_cell.angle_beta   90.00
_cell.angle_gamma   90.00
#
_symmetry.space_group_name_H-M   'P 1'
#
loop_
_entity.id
_entity.type
_entity.pdbx_description
1 polymer ?
#
loop_
_entity_poly.entity_id
_entity_poly.type
_entity_poly.pdbx_seq_one_letter_code
_entity_poly.pdbx_strand_id
1 'polypeptide(L)'
;MSKLLESLEEIGRMLAAPIQRYLISDVESSRLAKLIDRTRGLLMRSYRLAVRMNHMCIIVTREIGHNNVFLSFNGGKDSVTVFHLYRLAALTAAKELNKPSTLPLNVVYFKEQGIREFAEIIDFMNRTAAKYNFTLQVIEGDWRSGIPKLPSSNKKAFILGARNSDSDIQQLSEIQEGVVDGVGFTRIHPIVDWSYGDVWNFIRLFSLEYCPLYDRGYTSIGSIDDTIANPHLRNPDGSYSPAYTLKDWSLERCGRIMS
;
A
#
# COMPACT_ATOMS: atom_id res chain seq x y z
N MET A 1 4.64 -29.65 -9.25
CA MET A 1 4.51 -28.20 -8.98
C MET A 1 5.27 -27.90 -7.71
N SER A 2 6.11 -26.87 -7.68
CA SER A 2 6.95 -26.57 -6.52
C SER A 2 6.10 -26.09 -5.32
N LYS A 3 6.55 -26.35 -4.08
CA LYS A 3 5.92 -25.79 -2.85
C LYS A 3 5.75 -24.27 -2.90
N LEU A 4 6.60 -23.59 -3.66
CA LEU A 4 6.51 -22.15 -3.92
C LEU A 4 5.23 -21.79 -4.69
N LEU A 5 4.93 -22.51 -5.77
CA LEU A 5 3.74 -22.23 -6.57
C LEU A 5 2.46 -22.47 -5.77
N GLU A 6 2.42 -23.51 -4.93
CA GLU A 6 1.29 -23.79 -4.04
C GLU A 6 1.06 -22.64 -3.04
N SER A 7 2.13 -22.07 -2.47
CA SER A 7 2.06 -20.91 -1.58
C SER A 7 1.51 -19.67 -2.30
N LEU A 8 2.01 -19.38 -3.51
CA LEU A 8 1.49 -18.28 -4.33
C LEU A 8 0.01 -18.50 -4.67
N GLU A 9 -0.38 -19.72 -5.05
CA GLU A 9 -1.78 -20.13 -5.31
C GLU A 9 -2.71 -19.95 -4.10
N GLU A 10 -2.22 -20.20 -2.90
CA GLU A 10 -2.95 -19.87 -1.68
C GLU A 10 -3.12 -18.36 -1.50
N ILE A 11 -2.05 -17.56 -1.67
CA ILE A 11 -2.11 -16.10 -1.56
C ILE A 11 -3.10 -15.51 -2.57
N GLY A 12 -3.03 -15.93 -3.83
CA GLY A 12 -3.94 -15.48 -4.88
C GLY A 12 -5.40 -15.77 -4.53
N ARG A 13 -5.70 -16.97 -4.02
CA ARG A 13 -7.04 -17.33 -3.54
C ARG A 13 -7.49 -16.43 -2.38
N MET A 14 -6.63 -16.14 -1.41
CA MET A 14 -6.97 -15.26 -0.29
C MET A 14 -7.22 -13.81 -0.73
N LEU A 15 -6.48 -13.33 -1.74
CA LEU A 15 -6.70 -12.00 -2.31
C LEU A 15 -7.93 -11.93 -3.23
N ALA A 16 -8.49 -13.08 -3.60
CA ALA A 16 -9.47 -13.28 -4.67
C ALA A 16 -8.95 -12.78 -6.03
N ALA A 17 -7.69 -13.09 -6.33
CA ALA A 17 -6.97 -12.55 -7.49
C ALA A 17 -6.24 -13.68 -8.26
N PRO A 18 -6.34 -13.73 -9.61
CA PRO A 18 -5.75 -14.79 -10.40
C PRO A 18 -4.24 -14.62 -10.56
N ILE A 19 -3.52 -15.74 -10.57
CA ILE A 19 -2.06 -15.74 -10.70
C ILE A 19 -1.64 -15.76 -12.17
N GLN A 20 -0.86 -14.76 -12.58
CA GLN A 20 -0.23 -14.70 -13.89
C GLN A 20 1.00 -15.60 -13.92
N ARG A 21 0.91 -16.67 -14.72
CA ARG A 21 1.96 -17.68 -14.86
C ARG A 21 3.16 -17.24 -15.72
N TYR A 22 3.11 -16.04 -16.30
CA TYR A 22 4.08 -15.59 -17.32
C TYR A 22 5.06 -14.51 -16.85
N LEU A 23 4.98 -14.04 -15.60
CA LEU A 23 5.70 -12.84 -15.16
C LEU A 23 6.82 -13.05 -14.16
N ILE A 24 7.19 -14.27 -13.80
CA ILE A 24 8.27 -14.43 -12.84
C ILE A 24 9.16 -15.62 -13.18
N SER A 25 10.47 -15.36 -13.27
CA SER A 25 11.50 -16.40 -13.23
C SER A 25 11.53 -17.07 -11.84
N ASP A 26 12.03 -18.31 -11.71
CA ASP A 26 12.04 -19.03 -10.43
C ASP A 26 12.81 -18.27 -9.31
N VAL A 27 13.85 -17.51 -9.69
CA VAL A 27 14.68 -16.73 -8.77
C VAL A 27 13.92 -15.51 -8.23
N GLU A 28 13.29 -14.74 -9.11
CA GLU A 28 12.48 -13.58 -8.73
C GLU A 28 11.23 -14.01 -7.95
N SER A 29 10.68 -15.19 -8.24
CA SER A 29 9.51 -15.75 -7.53
C SER A 29 9.85 -16.07 -6.09
N SER A 30 11.02 -16.66 -5.88
CA SER A 30 11.51 -17.02 -4.55
C SER A 30 11.79 -15.80 -3.69
N ARG A 31 12.36 -14.73 -4.29
CA ARG A 31 12.55 -13.44 -3.62
C ARG A 31 11.21 -12.81 -3.26
N LEU A 32 10.28 -12.74 -4.22
CA LEU A 32 8.97 -12.11 -4.02
C LEU A 32 8.16 -12.83 -2.92
N ALA A 33 8.14 -14.16 -2.92
CA ALA A 33 7.45 -14.92 -1.88
C ALA A 33 7.99 -14.62 -0.47
N LYS A 34 9.32 -14.54 -0.32
CA LYS A 34 9.95 -14.16 0.95
C LYS A 34 9.56 -12.75 1.40
N LEU A 35 9.50 -11.79 0.47
CA LEU A 35 9.05 -10.42 0.76
C LEU A 35 7.59 -10.40 1.20
N ILE A 36 6.70 -11.10 0.48
CA ILE A 36 5.29 -11.20 0.84
C ILE A 36 5.12 -11.82 2.23
N ASP A 37 5.84 -12.91 2.54
CA ASP A 37 5.75 -13.57 3.84
C ASP A 37 6.23 -12.68 4.99
N ARG A 38 7.37 -11.99 4.83
CA ARG A 38 7.87 -11.03 5.81
C ARG A 38 6.86 -9.90 6.05
N THR A 39 6.38 -9.29 4.98
CA THR A 39 5.43 -8.18 5.04
C THR A 39 4.09 -8.61 5.64
N ARG A 40 3.56 -9.78 5.22
CA ARG A 40 2.37 -10.40 5.80
C ARG A 40 2.54 -10.62 7.30
N GLY A 41 3.68 -11.12 7.75
CA GLY A 41 3.98 -11.32 9.17
C GLY A 41 3.94 -10.01 9.97
N LEU A 42 4.51 -8.92 9.44
CA LEU A 42 4.44 -7.59 10.05
C LEU A 42 3.00 -7.09 10.16
N LEU A 43 2.24 -7.13 9.06
CA LEU A 43 0.85 -6.65 9.02
C LEU A 43 -0.10 -7.52 9.85
N MET A 44 0.10 -8.83 9.88
CA MET A 44 -0.66 -9.74 10.73
C MET A 44 -0.49 -9.42 12.20
N ARG A 45 0.72 -9.06 12.64
CA ARG A 45 0.95 -8.61 14.02
C ARG A 45 0.10 -7.37 14.29
N SER A 46 0.19 -6.34 13.46
CA SER A 46 -0.59 -5.11 13.62
C SER A 46 -2.10 -5.36 13.66
N TYR A 47 -2.63 -6.19 12.75
CA TYR A 47 -4.05 -6.52 12.70
C TYR A 47 -4.51 -7.35 13.91
N ARG A 48 -3.80 -8.43 14.27
CA ARG A 48 -4.17 -9.26 15.44
C ARG A 48 -4.24 -8.43 16.71
N LEU A 49 -3.35 -7.45 16.83
CA LEU A 49 -3.27 -6.57 17.98
C LEU A 49 -4.42 -5.56 18.00
N ALA A 50 -4.88 -5.10 16.85
CA ALA A 50 -6.12 -4.34 16.71
C ALA A 50 -7.36 -5.14 17.17
N VAL A 51 -7.41 -6.45 16.87
CA VAL A 51 -8.59 -7.30 17.08
C VAL A 51 -8.61 -8.04 18.44
N ARG A 52 -7.46 -8.25 19.09
CA ARG A 52 -7.38 -8.99 20.36
C ARG A 52 -7.92 -8.17 21.54
N MET A 53 -8.92 -8.72 22.24
CA MET A 53 -9.11 -8.46 23.67
C MET A 53 -8.03 -9.24 24.45
N ASN A 54 -7.14 -8.50 25.12
CA ASN A 54 -6.14 -8.94 26.11
C ASN A 54 -5.59 -10.39 26.04
N HIS A 55 -4.37 -10.57 25.52
CA HIS A 55 -3.24 -11.16 26.27
C HIS A 55 -1.96 -11.24 25.40
N MET A 56 -0.89 -10.66 25.96
CA MET A 56 0.55 -10.89 25.80
C MET A 56 1.12 -11.25 24.41
N CYS A 57 1.53 -10.23 23.65
CA CYS A 57 2.74 -10.29 22.83
C CYS A 57 3.29 -8.86 22.66
N ILE A 58 4.35 -8.60 23.43
CA ILE A 58 5.02 -7.33 23.65
C ILE A 58 5.92 -7.09 22.42
N ILE A 59 5.72 -5.96 21.73
CA ILE A 59 6.77 -5.10 21.13
C ILE A 59 6.20 -3.95 20.24
N VAL A 60 4.93 -3.93 19.80
CA VAL A 60 4.44 -2.73 19.02
C VAL A 60 3.09 -2.15 19.46
N THR A 61 2.13 -2.91 19.95
CA THR A 61 0.75 -2.38 20.05
C THR A 61 -0.07 -3.03 21.14
N ARG A 62 0.10 -2.57 22.39
CA ARG A 62 -0.83 -2.91 23.49
C ARG A 62 -1.91 -1.85 23.74
N GLU A 63 -1.95 -0.75 23.00
CA GLU A 63 -2.69 0.46 23.49
C GLU A 63 -3.70 1.08 22.52
N ILE A 64 -3.75 0.68 21.24
CA ILE A 64 -4.40 1.51 20.19
C ILE A 64 -5.82 1.02 19.84
N GLY A 65 -6.08 -0.29 19.74
CA GLY A 65 -7.39 -0.85 19.36
C GLY A 65 -7.73 -0.69 17.86
N HIS A 66 -8.58 -1.57 17.31
CA HIS A 66 -8.90 -1.63 15.86
C HIS A 66 -9.31 -0.30 15.25
N ASN A 67 -10.20 0.44 15.93
CA ASN A 67 -10.74 1.71 15.43
C ASN A 67 -9.70 2.83 15.30
N ASN A 68 -8.47 2.61 15.79
CA ASN A 68 -7.38 3.58 15.73
C ASN A 68 -6.21 3.10 14.86
N VAL A 69 -6.39 2.01 14.10
CA VAL A 69 -5.47 1.56 13.06
C VAL A 69 -6.06 1.92 11.71
N PHE A 70 -5.34 2.75 10.96
CA PHE A 70 -5.75 3.30 9.68
C PHE A 70 -4.78 2.88 8.57
N LEU A 71 -5.32 2.43 7.45
CA LEU A 71 -4.57 2.29 6.20
C LEU A 71 -4.63 3.61 5.44
N SER A 72 -3.48 4.20 5.11
CA SER A 72 -3.42 5.34 4.19
C SER A 72 -3.47 4.85 2.75
N PHE A 73 -4.49 5.28 2.00
CA PHE A 73 -4.75 4.83 0.64
C PHE A 73 -4.99 6.00 -0.29
N ASN A 74 -4.11 6.18 -1.28
CA ASN A 74 -4.16 7.25 -2.27
C ASN A 74 -4.36 6.74 -3.71
N GLY A 75 -4.66 5.45 -3.88
CA GLY A 75 -4.84 4.82 -5.20
C GLY A 75 -3.55 4.58 -6.00
N GLY A 76 -2.40 5.09 -5.55
CA GLY A 76 -1.11 4.83 -6.17
C GLY A 76 -0.67 3.37 -6.03
N LYS A 77 0.23 2.90 -6.91
CA LYS A 77 0.71 1.50 -6.97
C LYS A 77 1.19 0.96 -5.60
N ASP A 78 1.84 1.80 -4.81
CA ASP A 78 2.43 1.40 -3.53
C ASP A 78 1.35 1.23 -2.46
N SER A 79 0.39 2.16 -2.38
CA SER A 79 -0.75 2.04 -1.46
C SER A 79 -1.70 0.92 -1.86
N VAL A 80 -1.87 0.62 -3.15
CA VAL A 80 -2.57 -0.57 -3.67
C VAL A 80 -1.89 -1.85 -3.20
N THR A 81 -0.57 -1.93 -3.34
CA THR A 81 0.21 -3.09 -2.87
C THR A 81 0.00 -3.31 -1.37
N VAL A 82 0.14 -2.24 -0.57
CA VAL A 82 -0.07 -2.31 0.88
C VAL A 82 -1.51 -2.64 1.25
N PHE A 83 -2.51 -2.10 0.55
CA PHE A 83 -3.91 -2.43 0.75
C PHE A 83 -4.17 -3.93 0.61
N HIS A 84 -3.68 -4.55 -0.47
CA HIS A 84 -3.85 -5.99 -0.69
C HIS A 84 -3.07 -6.84 0.33
N LEU A 85 -1.84 -6.45 0.68
CA LEU A 85 -1.07 -7.12 1.73
C LEU A 85 -1.77 -7.03 3.10
N TYR A 86 -2.42 -5.89 3.39
CA TYR A 86 -3.17 -5.71 4.63
C TYR A 86 -4.47 -6.53 4.63
N ARG A 87 -5.19 -6.61 3.50
CA ARG A 87 -6.33 -7.54 3.33
C ARG A 87 -5.92 -8.99 3.57
N LEU A 88 -4.80 -9.43 2.98
CA LEU A 88 -4.26 -10.77 3.18
C LEU A 88 -4.02 -11.04 4.67
N ALA A 89 -3.34 -10.11 5.35
CA ALA A 89 -3.07 -10.21 6.79
C ALA A 89 -4.35 -10.27 7.64
N ALA A 90 -5.36 -9.44 7.32
CA ALA A 90 -6.64 -9.41 8.02
C ALA A 90 -7.40 -10.74 7.89
N LEU A 91 -7.44 -11.32 6.68
CA LEU A 91 -8.10 -12.61 6.42
C LEU A 91 -7.42 -13.77 7.16
N THR A 92 -6.08 -13.84 7.12
CA THR A 92 -5.34 -14.87 7.85
C THR A 92 -5.57 -14.77 9.35
N ALA A 93 -5.51 -13.55 9.89
CA ALA A 93 -5.72 -13.32 11.33
C ALA A 93 -7.14 -13.66 11.78
N ALA A 94 -8.17 -13.33 10.98
CA ALA A 94 -9.56 -13.70 11.28
C ALA A 94 -9.73 -15.22 11.36
N LYS A 95 -9.16 -15.97 10.40
CA LYS A 95 -9.15 -17.44 10.38
C LYS A 95 -8.49 -18.02 11.63
N GLU A 96 -7.32 -17.52 12.02
CA GLU A 96 -6.60 -18.02 13.20
C GLU A 96 -7.30 -17.70 14.52
N LEU A 97 -8.00 -16.57 14.61
CA LEU A 97 -8.71 -16.16 15.82
C LEU A 97 -10.13 -16.76 15.90
N ASN A 98 -10.54 -17.61 14.96
CA ASN A 98 -11.92 -18.10 14.79
C ASN A 98 -12.94 -16.95 14.85
N LYS A 99 -12.61 -15.81 14.23
CA LYS A 99 -13.49 -14.64 14.14
C LYS A 99 -14.06 -14.50 12.72
N PRO A 100 -15.29 -13.99 12.57
CA PRO A 100 -15.79 -13.61 11.26
C PRO A 100 -14.84 -12.59 10.63
N SER A 101 -14.55 -12.72 9.33
CA SER A 101 -13.65 -11.81 8.58
C SER A 101 -14.27 -10.43 8.32
N THR A 102 -15.16 -9.96 9.20
CA THR A 102 -16.13 -8.88 8.93
C THR A 102 -15.73 -7.55 9.55
N LEU A 103 -14.54 -7.43 10.15
CA LEU A 103 -14.07 -6.14 10.64
C LEU A 103 -13.67 -5.27 9.44
N PRO A 104 -14.34 -4.14 9.20
CA PRO A 104 -14.00 -3.26 8.10
C PRO A 104 -12.61 -2.66 8.33
N LEU A 105 -11.85 -2.51 7.25
CA LEU A 105 -10.58 -1.81 7.28
C LEU A 105 -10.88 -0.31 7.43
N ASN A 106 -10.27 0.37 8.41
CA ASN A 106 -10.33 1.83 8.46
C ASN A 106 -9.35 2.36 7.42
N VAL A 107 -9.86 2.96 6.36
CA VAL A 107 -9.05 3.48 5.27
C VAL A 107 -9.19 5.00 5.25
N VAL A 108 -8.07 5.70 5.21
CA VAL A 108 -8.01 7.16 5.19
C VAL A 108 -7.29 7.67 3.95
N TYR A 109 -7.72 8.83 3.47
CA TYR A 109 -7.04 9.58 2.43
C TYR A 109 -6.87 11.03 2.90
N PHE A 110 -5.63 11.47 3.07
CA PHE A 110 -5.34 12.87 3.40
C PHE A 110 -5.32 13.69 2.11
N LYS A 111 -6.23 14.66 2.03
CA LYS A 111 -6.40 15.50 0.84
C LYS A 111 -5.90 16.90 1.16
N GLU A 112 -4.74 17.24 0.60
CA GLU A 112 -4.15 18.57 0.79
C GLU A 112 -4.93 19.64 0.00
N GLN A 113 -5.13 20.80 0.62
CA GLN A 113 -5.88 21.90 -0.01
C GLN A 113 -5.11 22.48 -1.20
N GLY A 114 -5.84 22.80 -2.27
CA GLY A 114 -5.26 23.38 -3.49
C GLY A 114 -4.56 22.38 -4.41
N ILE A 115 -4.39 21.13 -3.99
CA ILE A 115 -3.84 20.07 -4.84
C ILE A 115 -4.92 19.55 -5.79
N ARG A 116 -4.64 19.59 -7.09
CA ARG A 116 -5.52 19.03 -8.12
C ARG A 116 -5.14 17.59 -8.41
N GLU A 117 -6.05 16.67 -8.15
CA GLU A 117 -5.84 15.24 -8.39
C GLU A 117 -6.39 14.81 -9.76
N PHE A 118 -5.76 13.79 -10.35
CA PHE A 118 -6.28 13.18 -11.57
C PHE A 118 -7.64 12.52 -11.32
N ALA A 119 -8.60 12.73 -12.23
CA ALA A 119 -9.91 12.07 -12.12
C ALA A 119 -9.78 10.54 -12.07
N GLU A 120 -8.81 9.99 -12.80
CA GLU A 120 -8.59 8.55 -12.87
C GLU A 120 -8.09 7.93 -11.57
N ILE A 121 -7.33 8.66 -10.75
CA ILE A 121 -6.91 8.17 -9.42
C ILE A 121 -8.08 8.19 -8.45
N ILE A 122 -8.91 9.25 -8.49
CA ILE A 122 -10.11 9.38 -7.67
C ILE A 122 -11.11 8.26 -8.02
N ASP A 123 -11.39 8.08 -9.31
CA ASP A 123 -12.29 7.03 -9.80
C ASP A 123 -11.78 5.63 -9.44
N PHE A 124 -10.46 5.41 -9.53
CA PHE A 124 -9.86 4.15 -9.11
C PHE A 124 -10.02 3.90 -7.60
N MET A 125 -9.81 4.92 -6.75
CA MET A 125 -10.02 4.80 -5.31
C MET A 125 -11.47 4.45 -4.98
N ASN A 126 -12.44 5.15 -5.60
CA ASN A 126 -13.86 4.92 -5.39
C ASN A 126 -14.30 3.51 -5.83
N ARG A 127 -13.86 3.06 -7.01
CA ARG A 127 -14.15 1.69 -7.49
C ARG A 127 -13.53 0.63 -6.58
N THR A 128 -12.32 0.87 -6.07
CA THR A 128 -11.65 -0.04 -5.14
C THR A 128 -12.41 -0.13 -3.80
N ALA A 129 -12.85 1.01 -3.27
CA ALA A 129 -13.67 1.09 -2.07
C ALA A 129 -14.99 0.32 -2.22
N ALA A 130 -15.69 0.51 -3.34
CA ALA A 130 -16.92 -0.21 -3.65
C ALA A 130 -16.69 -1.72 -3.80
N LYS A 131 -15.66 -2.12 -4.56
CA LYS A 131 -15.34 -3.53 -4.84
C LYS A 131 -15.02 -4.32 -3.57
N TYR A 132 -14.30 -3.71 -2.63
CA TYR A 132 -13.87 -4.36 -1.41
C TYR A 132 -14.66 -3.95 -0.17
N ASN A 133 -15.77 -3.23 -0.36
CA ASN A 133 -16.72 -2.82 0.67
C ASN A 133 -16.07 -2.17 1.89
N PHE A 134 -15.23 -1.16 1.66
CA PHE A 134 -14.70 -0.31 2.73
C PHE A 134 -15.08 1.15 2.51
N THR A 135 -15.17 1.92 3.60
CA THR A 135 -15.39 3.36 3.53
C THR A 135 -14.04 4.08 3.51
N LEU A 136 -13.79 4.86 2.46
CA LEU A 136 -12.63 5.75 2.38
C LEU A 136 -12.95 7.05 3.13
N GLN A 137 -12.29 7.29 4.26
CA GLN A 137 -12.43 8.53 5.02
C GLN A 137 -11.48 9.60 4.45
N VAL A 138 -12.04 10.59 3.75
CA VAL A 138 -11.26 11.72 3.25
C VAL A 138 -11.06 12.74 4.36
N ILE A 139 -9.81 13.04 4.67
CA ILE A 139 -9.39 14.00 5.70
C ILE A 139 -8.75 15.18 5.00
N GLU A 140 -9.41 16.33 5.05
CA GLU A 140 -8.85 17.56 4.49
C GLU A 140 -7.63 18.03 5.30
N GLY A 141 -6.54 18.34 4.60
CA GLY A 141 -5.26 18.78 5.17
C GLY A 141 -4.16 17.72 5.10
N ASP A 142 -2.95 18.15 5.46
CA ASP A 142 -1.79 17.29 5.58
C ASP A 142 -1.88 16.35 6.80
N TRP A 143 -0.89 15.47 6.97
CA TRP A 143 -0.87 14.55 8.12
C TRP A 143 -0.85 15.28 9.47
N ARG A 144 -0.21 16.46 9.55
CA ARG A 144 -0.10 17.22 10.80
C ARG A 144 -1.45 17.73 11.25
N SER A 145 -2.17 18.37 10.33
CA SER A 145 -3.49 18.93 10.59
C SER A 145 -4.61 17.90 10.58
N GLY A 146 -4.44 16.78 9.89
CA GLY A 146 -5.48 15.76 9.73
C GLY A 146 -5.52 14.72 10.85
N ILE A 147 -4.38 14.31 11.43
CA ILE A 147 -4.34 13.33 12.53
C ILE A 147 -5.18 13.76 13.75
N PRO A 148 -5.15 15.04 14.19
CA PRO A 148 -5.99 15.52 15.28
C PRO A 148 -7.50 15.48 14.99
N LYS A 149 -7.92 15.44 13.71
CA LYS A 149 -9.34 15.41 13.29
C LYS A 149 -9.95 14.01 13.38
N LEU A 150 -9.12 12.96 13.44
CA LEU A 150 -9.57 11.58 13.57
C LEU A 150 -10.11 11.31 14.99
N PRO A 151 -11.10 10.41 15.16
CA PRO A 151 -11.74 10.14 16.45
C PRO A 151 -10.78 9.94 17.64
N SER A 152 -11.26 10.34 18.82
CA SER A 152 -10.49 10.66 20.03
C SER A 152 -9.92 9.43 20.75
N SER A 153 -8.84 8.88 20.20
CA SER A 153 -7.82 8.12 20.93
C SER A 153 -6.53 8.91 21.06
N ASN A 154 -5.86 8.77 22.21
CA ASN A 154 -4.56 9.37 22.50
C ASN A 154 -3.40 8.72 21.72
N LYS A 155 -3.63 7.56 21.09
CA LYS A 155 -2.65 6.92 20.21
C LYS A 155 -3.31 6.33 18.96
N LYS A 156 -2.68 6.51 17.79
CA LYS A 156 -3.14 6.05 16.47
C LYS A 156 -2.05 5.27 15.74
N ALA A 157 -2.40 4.42 14.79
CA ALA A 157 -1.44 3.74 13.93
C ALA A 157 -1.81 3.92 12.45
N PHE A 158 -0.82 4.18 11.61
CA PHE A 158 -0.97 4.40 10.17
C PHE A 158 -0.12 3.40 9.39
N ILE A 159 -0.76 2.62 8.53
CA ILE A 159 -0.11 1.72 7.59
C ILE A 159 0.10 2.49 6.28
N LEU A 160 1.35 2.59 5.82
CA LEU A 160 1.77 3.50 4.75
C LEU A 160 2.49 2.76 3.62
N GLY A 161 2.28 3.20 2.38
CA GLY A 161 2.96 2.69 1.19
C GLY A 161 4.35 3.26 0.91
N ALA A 162 4.98 3.96 1.85
CA ALA A 162 6.27 4.61 1.61
C ALA A 162 7.43 3.60 1.60
N ARG A 163 8.42 3.84 0.72
CA ARG A 163 9.61 3.02 0.49
C ARG A 163 10.88 3.84 0.66
N ASN A 164 11.99 3.19 0.99
CA ASN A 164 13.30 3.84 1.09
C ASN A 164 13.79 4.46 -0.24
N SER A 165 13.29 3.96 -1.37
CA SER A 165 13.60 4.53 -2.70
C SER A 165 12.82 5.81 -3.03
N ASP A 166 11.89 6.25 -2.18
CA ASP A 166 11.08 7.45 -2.45
C ASP A 166 11.80 8.77 -2.11
N SER A 167 12.85 8.73 -1.27
CA SER A 167 13.66 9.90 -0.92
C SER A 167 15.10 9.53 -0.60
N ASP A 168 16.08 10.22 -1.19
CA ASP A 168 17.50 10.00 -0.92
C ASP A 168 17.97 10.56 0.43
N ILE A 169 17.11 11.33 1.11
CA ILE A 169 17.49 12.14 2.28
C ILE A 169 17.21 11.42 3.60
N GLN A 170 16.22 10.53 3.64
CA GLN A 170 15.79 9.89 4.88
C GLN A 170 15.60 8.39 4.72
N GLN A 171 16.36 7.62 5.50
CA GLN A 171 16.12 6.19 5.66
C GLN A 171 14.89 5.98 6.56
N LEU A 172 13.83 5.44 5.99
CA LEU A 172 12.63 5.04 6.70
C LEU A 172 12.89 3.73 7.44
N SER A 173 12.39 3.64 8.67
CA SER A 173 12.31 2.38 9.41
C SER A 173 10.93 1.75 9.24
N GLU A 174 10.85 0.42 9.38
CA GLU A 174 9.58 -0.32 9.29
C GLU A 174 8.52 0.22 10.24
N ILE A 175 8.93 0.70 11.42
CA ILE A 175 8.07 1.31 12.45
C ILE A 175 8.70 2.62 12.90
N GLN A 176 7.90 3.68 12.96
CA GLN A 176 8.30 5.00 13.46
C GLN A 176 7.22 5.59 14.36
N GLU A 177 7.60 5.97 15.58
CA GLU A 177 6.71 6.70 16.48
C GLU A 177 6.78 8.20 16.21
N GLY A 178 5.70 8.91 16.53
CA GLY A 178 5.57 10.35 16.38
C GLY A 178 4.48 10.92 17.28
N VAL A 179 4.44 12.24 17.37
CA VAL A 179 3.40 12.98 18.10
C VAL A 179 3.06 14.22 17.30
N VAL A 180 1.77 14.55 17.21
CA VAL A 180 1.28 15.83 16.69
C VAL A 180 0.14 16.33 17.57
N ASP A 181 0.21 17.59 17.99
CA ASP A 181 -0.79 18.24 18.86
C ASP A 181 -1.20 17.38 20.08
N GLY A 182 -0.23 16.72 20.70
CA GLY A 182 -0.44 15.84 21.86
C GLY A 182 -1.02 14.45 21.54
N VAL A 183 -1.33 14.16 20.27
CA VAL A 183 -1.79 12.85 19.79
C VAL A 183 -0.58 12.01 19.37
N GLY A 184 -0.34 10.91 20.07
CA GLY A 184 0.69 9.94 19.67
C GLY A 184 0.28 9.17 18.42
N PHE A 185 1.23 8.86 17.55
CA PHE A 185 0.97 8.00 16.40
C PHE A 185 2.16 7.12 16.03
N THR A 186 1.85 5.95 15.48
CA THR A 186 2.82 4.99 14.96
C THR A 186 2.66 4.88 13.44
N ARG A 187 3.72 5.14 12.67
CA ARG A 187 3.80 4.85 11.24
C ARG A 187 4.39 3.46 11.01
N ILE A 188 3.75 2.69 10.14
CA ILE A 188 4.14 1.32 9.79
C ILE A 188 4.36 1.28 8.27
N HIS A 189 5.58 0.94 7.86
CA HIS A 189 6.04 0.90 6.46
C HIS A 189 6.28 -0.56 6.03
N PRO A 190 5.22 -1.33 5.72
CA PRO A 190 5.31 -2.77 5.46
C PRO A 190 6.13 -3.15 4.23
N ILE A 191 6.33 -2.22 3.30
CA ILE A 191 7.07 -2.42 2.05
C ILE A 191 8.30 -1.52 1.98
N VAL A 192 8.83 -1.06 3.11
CA VAL A 192 9.90 -0.05 3.16
C VAL A 192 11.15 -0.44 2.35
N ASP A 193 11.48 -1.73 2.31
CA ASP A 193 12.61 -2.30 1.58
C ASP A 193 12.26 -2.80 0.16
N TRP A 194 11.02 -2.60 -0.30
CA TRP A 194 10.61 -3.06 -1.63
C TRP A 194 11.12 -2.10 -2.71
N SER A 195 11.61 -2.66 -3.81
CA SER A 195 11.96 -1.90 -5.01
C SER A 195 10.75 -1.62 -5.90
N TYR A 196 10.92 -0.78 -6.92
CA TYR A 196 9.91 -0.54 -7.95
C TYR A 196 9.44 -1.83 -8.63
N GLY A 197 10.40 -2.72 -8.95
CA GLY A 197 10.10 -4.02 -9.53
C GLY A 197 9.36 -4.95 -8.58
N ASP A 198 9.69 -4.96 -7.29
CA ASP A 198 8.97 -5.80 -6.30
C ASP A 198 7.48 -5.40 -6.23
N VAL A 199 7.18 -4.10 -6.27
CA VAL A 199 5.80 -3.55 -6.30
C VAL A 199 5.06 -4.00 -7.55
N TRP A 200 5.65 -3.79 -8.74
CA TRP A 200 4.99 -4.19 -9.99
C TRP A 200 4.86 -5.69 -10.15
N ASN A 201 5.87 -6.47 -9.75
CA ASN A 201 5.81 -7.92 -9.78
C ASN A 201 4.67 -8.44 -8.89
N PHE A 202 4.46 -7.86 -7.70
CA PHE A 202 3.33 -8.22 -6.86
C PHE A 202 1.98 -7.90 -7.52
N ILE A 203 1.80 -6.67 -7.98
CA ILE A 203 0.55 -6.22 -8.64
C ILE A 203 0.24 -7.13 -9.84
N ARG A 204 1.24 -7.38 -10.68
CA ARG A 204 1.07 -8.10 -11.93
C ARG A 204 0.94 -9.60 -11.74
N LEU A 205 1.71 -10.20 -10.82
CA LEU A 205 1.59 -11.62 -10.49
C LEU A 205 0.18 -11.97 -10.08
N PHE A 206 -0.44 -11.17 -9.23
CA PHE A 206 -1.79 -11.45 -8.73
C PHE A 206 -2.89 -10.81 -9.57
N SER A 207 -2.57 -10.20 -10.73
CA SER A 207 -3.54 -9.49 -11.57
C SER A 207 -4.38 -8.48 -10.78
N LEU A 208 -3.75 -7.74 -9.86
CA LEU A 208 -4.42 -6.72 -9.06
C LEU A 208 -4.75 -5.51 -9.94
N GLU A 209 -5.91 -4.90 -9.70
CA GLU A 209 -6.28 -3.66 -10.38
C GLU A 209 -5.40 -2.51 -9.89
N TYR A 210 -5.05 -1.61 -10.80
CA TYR A 210 -4.31 -0.39 -10.52
C TYR A 210 -4.85 0.76 -11.38
N CYS A 211 -4.46 1.99 -11.06
CA CYS A 211 -4.92 3.18 -11.79
C CYS A 211 -4.47 3.16 -13.27
N PRO A 212 -5.36 3.44 -14.24
CA PRO A 212 -5.04 3.36 -15.68
C PRO A 212 -4.04 4.43 -16.16
N LEU A 213 -3.67 5.41 -15.33
CA LEU A 213 -2.55 6.31 -15.64
C LEU A 213 -1.23 5.53 -15.77
N TYR A 214 -1.06 4.45 -15.00
CA TYR A 214 0.15 3.64 -15.10
C TYR A 214 0.29 2.95 -16.46
N ASP A 215 -0.82 2.57 -17.12
CA ASP A 215 -0.77 2.03 -18.49
C ASP A 215 -0.42 3.10 -19.54
N ARG A 216 -0.61 4.38 -19.21
CA ARG A 216 -0.27 5.54 -20.05
C ARG A 216 1.12 6.11 -19.75
N GLY A 217 2.00 5.33 -19.12
CA GLY A 217 3.40 5.69 -18.89
C GLY A 217 3.69 6.55 -17.66
N TYR A 218 2.70 6.84 -16.81
CA TYR A 218 2.96 7.49 -15.52
C TYR A 218 3.61 6.50 -14.57
N THR A 219 4.76 6.81 -13.98
CA THR A 219 5.50 5.90 -13.07
C THR A 219 5.44 6.33 -11.60
N SER A 220 5.22 7.62 -11.35
CA SER A 220 4.96 8.22 -10.05
C SER A 220 3.87 9.27 -10.22
N ILE A 221 2.76 9.14 -9.48
CA ILE A 221 1.57 9.99 -9.63
C ILE A 221 1.46 10.91 -8.41
N GLY A 222 1.35 12.22 -8.62
CA GLY A 222 0.87 13.16 -7.60
C GLY A 222 -0.16 14.08 -8.21
N SER A 223 0.09 15.39 -8.21
CA SER A 223 -0.91 16.35 -8.70
C SER A 223 -0.88 16.47 -10.22
N ILE A 224 -1.98 16.95 -10.78
CA ILE A 224 -2.07 17.32 -12.21
C ILE A 224 -0.99 18.36 -12.56
N ASP A 225 -0.68 19.24 -11.62
CA ASP A 225 0.24 20.36 -11.80
C ASP A 225 1.73 19.94 -11.83
N ASP A 226 2.07 18.82 -11.19
CA ASP A 226 3.46 18.38 -11.00
C ASP A 226 3.80 17.04 -11.67
N THR A 227 2.87 16.43 -12.40
CA THR A 227 3.03 15.07 -12.90
C THR A 227 2.76 14.94 -14.40
N ILE A 228 3.75 14.42 -15.13
CA ILE A 228 3.65 13.98 -16.53
C ILE A 228 3.97 12.49 -16.67
N ALA A 229 3.62 11.92 -17.83
CA ALA A 229 4.06 10.58 -18.20
C ALA A 229 5.60 10.53 -18.27
N ASN A 230 6.19 9.41 -17.82
CA ASN A 230 7.64 9.27 -17.73
C ASN A 230 8.29 9.34 -19.11
N PRO A 231 9.17 10.33 -19.38
CA PRO A 231 9.81 10.48 -20.69
C PRO A 231 10.57 9.25 -21.17
N HIS A 232 11.08 8.43 -20.24
CA HIS A 232 11.83 7.20 -20.55
C HIS A 232 10.93 6.03 -20.99
N LEU A 233 9.61 6.17 -20.92
CA LEU A 233 8.64 5.21 -21.45
C LEU A 233 8.05 5.64 -22.79
N ARG A 234 8.49 6.78 -23.34
CA ARG A 234 7.99 7.29 -24.62
C ARG A 234 8.55 6.47 -25.79
N ASN A 235 7.65 5.94 -26.61
CA ASN A 235 7.97 5.17 -27.81
C ASN A 235 8.24 6.11 -29.01
N PRO A 236 8.88 5.61 -30.10
CA PRO A 236 9.18 6.42 -31.29
C PRO A 236 7.94 7.03 -31.98
N ASP A 237 6.79 6.38 -31.87
CA ASP A 237 5.50 6.85 -32.40
C ASP A 237 4.81 7.90 -31.51
N GLY A 238 5.42 8.24 -30.37
CA GLY A 238 4.89 9.19 -29.40
C GLY A 238 3.94 8.60 -28.35
N SER A 239 3.57 7.31 -28.46
CA SER A 239 2.85 6.60 -27.42
C SER A 239 3.74 6.34 -26.19
N TYR A 240 3.15 5.91 -25.08
CA TYR A 240 3.89 5.54 -23.89
C TYR A 240 3.69 4.07 -23.57
N SER A 241 4.77 3.39 -23.21
CA SER A 241 4.72 2.04 -22.67
C SER A 241 4.23 2.05 -21.21
N PRO A 242 3.55 1.00 -20.73
CA PRO A 242 3.06 0.93 -19.36
C PRO A 242 4.18 1.02 -18.31
N ALA A 243 3.87 1.56 -17.14
CA ALA A 243 4.80 1.83 -16.05
C ALA A 243 5.63 0.61 -15.63
N TYR A 244 5.02 -0.57 -15.57
CA TYR A 244 5.70 -1.82 -15.21
C TYR A 244 6.80 -2.24 -16.20
N THR A 245 6.91 -1.60 -17.37
CA THR A 245 7.96 -1.86 -18.37
C THR A 245 9.24 -1.04 -18.15
N LEU A 246 9.25 -0.11 -17.19
CA LEU A 246 10.42 0.70 -16.86
C LEU A 246 11.56 -0.20 -16.37
N LYS A 247 12.68 -0.19 -17.10
CA LYS A 247 13.85 -1.03 -16.83
C LYS A 247 14.78 -0.43 -15.77
N ASP A 248 15.02 0.88 -15.86
CA ASP A 248 15.82 1.61 -14.88
C ASP A 248 14.90 2.24 -13.84
N TRP A 249 14.86 1.64 -12.66
CA TRP A 249 13.95 2.04 -11.58
C TRP A 249 14.36 3.34 -10.89
N SER A 250 15.61 3.79 -11.06
CA SER A 250 16.03 5.10 -10.55
C SER A 250 15.27 6.25 -11.22
N LEU A 251 14.72 5.99 -12.42
CA LEU A 251 13.96 6.95 -13.21
C LEU A 251 12.47 7.00 -12.86
N GLU A 252 12.04 6.29 -11.80
CA GLU A 252 10.63 6.23 -11.37
C GLU A 252 10.00 7.63 -11.24
N ARG A 253 10.77 8.62 -10.78
CA ARG A 253 10.28 9.98 -10.50
C ARG A 253 10.60 10.98 -11.61
N CYS A 254 11.16 10.59 -12.76
CA CYS A 254 11.46 11.51 -13.86
C CYS A 254 10.23 12.17 -14.51
N GLY A 255 9.02 11.66 -14.23
CA GLY A 255 7.76 12.32 -14.59
C GLY A 255 7.28 13.37 -13.58
N ARG A 256 8.01 13.62 -12.49
CA ARG A 256 7.68 14.65 -11.48
C ARG A 256 8.37 15.96 -11.85
N ILE A 257 7.59 16.96 -12.23
CA ILE A 257 8.08 18.30 -12.52
C ILE A 257 8.21 19.05 -11.20
N MET A 258 9.37 19.62 -10.93
CA MET A 258 9.54 20.51 -9.78
C MET A 258 8.69 21.77 -10.02
N SER A 259 7.75 22.05 -9.12
CA SER A 259 7.14 23.38 -8.97
C SER A 259 8.14 24.34 -8.36
#